data_AF-A0A971P454-F1
#
_entry.id   AF-A0A971P454-F1
#
_cell.length_a   1.000
_cell.length_b   1.000
_cell.length_c   1.000
_cell.angle_alpha   90.00
_cell.angle_beta   90.00
_cell.angle_gamma   90.00
#
_symmetry.space_group_name_H-M   'P 1'
#
loop_
_entity.id
_entity.type
_entity.pdbx_description
1 polymer ?
#
loop_
_entity_poly.entity_id
_entity_poly.type
_entity_poly.pdbx_seq_one_letter_code
_entity_poly.pdbx_strand_id
1 'polypeptide(L)'
;MALLTVLFIVAAVMTVSLGILYRADLAAAGGHNYALRTQADYIAWAGLEHARALIVVDPDNPDTDATFALEDEAQFFYILPSIADPNKTDPSLWQYEVACEVYYIKSSITQPYSKLTASVLYDPNELNTPRTRLTHIRRTQ
;
A
#
# COMPACT_ATOMS: atom_id res chain seq x y z
N MET A 1 -53.85 -23.77 -19.36
CA MET A 1 -52.62 -24.57 -19.12
C MET A 1 -51.39 -23.92 -19.76
N ALA A 2 -51.38 -23.64 -21.07
CA ALA A 2 -50.20 -23.09 -21.77
C ALA A 2 -49.66 -21.74 -21.24
N LEU A 3 -50.52 -20.81 -20.82
CA LEU A 3 -50.07 -19.52 -20.27
C LEU A 3 -49.37 -19.67 -18.91
N LEU A 4 -49.83 -20.61 -18.08
CA LEU A 4 -49.29 -20.83 -16.73
C LEU A 4 -47.91 -21.48 -16.80
N THR A 5 -47.71 -22.41 -17.74
CA THR A 5 -46.39 -23.03 -17.99
C THR A 5 -45.37 -22.02 -18.49
N VAL A 6 -45.75 -21.12 -19.40
CA VAL A 6 -44.85 -20.06 -19.90
C VAL A 6 -44.47 -19.11 -18.77
N LEU A 7 -45.44 -18.67 -17.97
CA LEU A 7 -45.17 -17.79 -16.83
C LEU A 7 -44.19 -18.43 -15.83
N PHE A 8 -44.36 -19.73 -15.56
CA PHE A 8 -43.47 -20.46 -14.66
C PHE A 8 -42.03 -20.56 -15.21
N ILE A 9 -41.88 -20.82 -16.51
CA ILE A 9 -40.57 -20.86 -17.16
C ILE A 9 -39.90 -19.47 -17.11
N VAL A 10 -40.64 -18.40 -17.42
CA VAL A 10 -40.11 -17.03 -17.37
C VAL A 10 -39.70 -16.66 -15.94
N ALA A 11 -40.50 -17.01 -14.93
CA ALA A 11 -40.16 -16.78 -13.53
C ALA A 11 -38.91 -17.56 -13.09
N ALA A 12 -38.74 -18.79 -13.56
CA ALA A 12 -37.53 -19.59 -13.29
C ALA A 12 -36.29 -18.96 -13.92
N VAL A 13 -36.37 -18.53 -15.19
CA VAL A 13 -35.23 -17.88 -15.87
C VAL A 13 -34.88 -16.54 -15.21
N MET A 14 -35.87 -15.74 -14.83
CA MET A 14 -35.68 -14.48 -14.10
C MET A 14 -34.94 -14.68 -12.78
N THR A 15 -35.37 -15.64 -11.95
CA THR A 15 -34.76 -15.88 -10.63
C THR A 15 -33.31 -16.37 -10.74
N VAL A 16 -33.02 -17.26 -11.69
CA VAL A 16 -31.65 -17.72 -11.96
C VAL A 16 -30.77 -16.57 -12.46
N SER A 17 -31.26 -15.76 -13.40
CA SER A 17 -30.52 -14.63 -13.96
C SER A 17 -30.20 -13.57 -12.91
N LEU A 18 -31.18 -13.25 -12.05
CA LEU A 18 -31.01 -12.27 -10.98
C LEU A 18 -29.98 -12.75 -9.94
N GLY A 19 -29.94 -14.04 -9.64
CA GLY A 19 -28.93 -14.63 -8.76
C GLY A 19 -27.50 -14.50 -9.31
N ILE A 20 -27.31 -14.64 -10.62
CA ILE A 20 -26.01 -14.46 -11.27
C ILE A 20 -25.60 -12.98 -11.25
N LEU A 21 -26.52 -12.08 -11.59
CA LEU A 21 -26.27 -10.64 -11.61
C LEU A 21 -25.85 -10.12 -10.23
N TYR A 22 -26.54 -10.56 -9.18
CA TYR A 22 -26.21 -10.17 -7.81
C TYR A 22 -24.80 -10.60 -7.39
N ARG A 23 -24.36 -11.80 -7.79
CA ARG A 23 -22.98 -12.26 -7.53
C ARG A 23 -21.95 -11.48 -8.33
N ALA A 24 -22.27 -11.11 -9.57
CA ALA A 24 -21.40 -10.31 -10.41
C ALA A 24 -21.19 -8.90 -9.82
N ASP A 25 -22.25 -8.26 -9.33
CA ASP A 25 -22.16 -6.94 -8.68
C ASP A 25 -21.30 -6.97 -7.43
N LEU A 26 -21.48 -8.00 -6.58
CA LEU A 26 -20.65 -8.20 -5.39
C LEU A 26 -19.17 -8.43 -5.75
N ALA A 27 -18.91 -9.23 -6.80
CA ALA A 27 -17.55 -9.47 -7.27
C ALA A 27 -16.92 -8.21 -7.87
N ALA A 28 -17.67 -7.38 -8.59
CA ALA A 28 -17.20 -6.12 -9.14
C ALA A 28 -16.85 -5.11 -8.03
N ALA A 29 -17.73 -4.97 -7.02
CA ALA A 29 -17.46 -4.12 -5.86
C ALA A 29 -16.26 -4.62 -5.06
N GLY A 30 -16.15 -5.93 -4.85
CA GLY A 30 -14.99 -6.55 -4.18
C GLY A 30 -13.70 -6.37 -4.96
N GLY A 31 -13.74 -6.53 -6.28
CA GLY A 31 -12.59 -6.37 -7.17
C GLY A 31 -12.04 -4.94 -7.18
N HIS A 32 -12.93 -3.94 -7.17
CA HIS A 32 -12.51 -2.54 -7.09
C HIS A 32 -11.80 -2.23 -5.76
N ASN A 33 -12.35 -2.68 -4.63
CA ASN A 33 -11.72 -2.50 -3.32
C ASN A 33 -10.38 -3.24 -3.23
N TYR A 34 -10.30 -4.44 -3.81
CA TYR A 34 -9.06 -5.19 -3.87
C TYR A 34 -8.00 -4.46 -4.71
N ALA A 35 -8.37 -3.94 -5.89
CA ALA A 35 -7.45 -3.19 -6.74
C ALA A 35 -6.89 -1.94 -6.06
N LEU A 36 -7.74 -1.14 -5.40
CA LEU A 36 -7.30 0.02 -4.62
C LEU A 36 -6.32 -0.37 -3.51
N ARG A 37 -6.56 -1.51 -2.84
CA ARG A 37 -5.67 -2.04 -1.81
C ARG A 37 -4.33 -2.48 -2.35
N THR A 38 -4.32 -3.21 -3.46
CA THR A 38 -3.07 -3.62 -4.11
C THR A 38 -2.26 -2.42 -4.58
N GLN A 39 -2.92 -1.39 -5.13
CA GLN A 39 -2.25 -0.16 -5.56
C GLN A 39 -1.64 0.60 -4.37
N ALA A 40 -2.40 0.76 -3.28
CA ALA A 40 -1.90 1.40 -2.07
C ALA A 40 -0.70 0.65 -1.47
N ASP A 41 -0.72 -0.68 -1.46
CA ASP A 41 0.41 -1.48 -0.98
C ASP A 41 1.64 -1.34 -1.85
N TYR A 42 1.46 -1.30 -3.17
CA TYR A 42 2.56 -1.13 -4.10
C TYR A 42 3.27 0.20 -3.87
N ILE A 43 2.50 1.26 -3.67
CA ILE A 43 3.02 2.60 -3.36
C ILE A 43 3.68 2.63 -1.98
N ALA A 44 3.10 1.94 -0.99
CA ALA A 44 3.69 1.86 0.34
C ALA A 44 5.07 1.19 0.29
N TRP A 45 5.21 0.14 -0.53
CA TRP A 45 6.46 -0.56 -0.75
C TRP A 45 7.49 0.31 -1.48
N ALA A 46 7.05 1.05 -2.51
CA ALA A 46 7.90 2.00 -3.21
C ALA A 46 8.40 3.12 -2.27
N GLY A 47 7.54 3.65 -1.40
CA GLY A 47 7.93 4.63 -0.40
C GLY A 47 8.93 4.09 0.62
N LEU A 48 8.79 2.82 1.02
CA LEU A 48 9.75 2.16 1.90
C LEU A 48 11.14 2.01 1.26
N GLU A 49 11.18 1.69 -0.03
CA GLU A 49 12.42 1.65 -0.81
C GLU A 49 12.99 3.05 -1.01
N HIS A 50 12.14 4.07 -1.16
CA HIS A 50 12.57 5.47 -1.19
C HIS A 50 13.20 5.89 0.14
N ALA A 51 12.59 5.56 1.28
CA ALA A 51 13.18 5.78 2.60
C ALA A 51 14.55 5.09 2.73
N ARG A 52 14.67 3.88 2.20
CA ARG A 52 15.95 3.17 2.14
C ARG A 52 16.99 3.94 1.32
N ALA A 53 16.60 4.48 0.16
CA ALA A 53 17.48 5.29 -0.67
C ALA A 53 17.93 6.59 0.05
N LEU A 54 17.03 7.24 0.79
CA LEU A 54 17.36 8.43 1.58
C LEU A 54 18.40 8.13 2.66
N ILE A 55 18.25 7.02 3.39
CA ILE A 55 19.23 6.57 4.40
C ILE A 55 20.60 6.31 3.78
N VAL A 56 20.65 5.78 2.55
CA VAL A 56 21.93 5.54 1.85
C VAL A 56 22.62 6.85 1.46
N VAL A 57 21.85 7.88 1.09
CA VAL A 57 22.38 9.17 0.63
C VAL A 57 22.86 10.01 1.81
N ASP A 58 22.05 10.14 2.86
CA ASP A 58 22.38 10.86 4.08
C ASP A 58 21.89 10.07 5.31
N PRO A 59 22.76 9.23 5.90
CA PRO A 59 22.39 8.41 7.05
C PRO A 59 22.24 9.21 8.34
N ASP A 60 22.84 10.41 8.45
CA ASP A 60 22.78 11.20 9.67
C ASP A 60 21.53 12.10 9.71
N ASN A 61 21.01 12.51 8.55
CA ASN A 61 19.78 13.29 8.45
C ASN A 61 18.99 13.01 7.16
N PRO A 62 18.34 11.83 7.04
CA PRO A 62 17.56 11.51 5.85
C PRO A 62 16.34 12.44 5.75
N ASP A 63 16.28 13.26 4.71
CA ASP A 63 15.20 14.23 4.51
C ASP A 63 13.88 13.53 4.16
N THR A 64 12.96 13.48 5.14
CA THR A 64 11.65 12.85 5.00
C THR A 64 10.49 13.83 5.06
N ASP A 65 10.74 15.13 5.09
CA ASP A 65 9.73 16.13 5.45
C ASP A 65 8.80 16.53 4.27
N ALA A 66 8.66 15.64 3.29
CA ALA A 66 7.88 15.86 2.09
C ALA A 66 6.80 14.81 1.87
N THR A 67 5.67 15.26 1.31
CA THR A 67 4.65 14.39 0.75
C THR A 67 5.07 14.01 -0.67
N PHE A 68 5.09 12.71 -0.98
CA PHE A 68 5.53 12.23 -2.27
C PHE A 68 4.35 11.63 -3.06
N ALA A 69 4.26 12.01 -4.32
CA ALA A 69 3.35 11.46 -5.30
C ALA A 69 4.16 10.93 -6.49
N LEU A 70 3.70 9.86 -7.14
CA LEU A 70 4.36 9.35 -8.34
C LEU A 70 4.07 10.24 -9.57
N GLU A 71 2.97 10.99 -9.55
CA GLU A 71 2.46 11.80 -10.65
C GLU A 71 1.85 13.10 -10.11
N ASP A 72 1.87 14.18 -10.90
CA ASP A 72 1.38 15.53 -10.51
C ASP A 72 -0.13 15.56 -10.14
N GLU A 73 -0.90 14.57 -10.58
CA GLU A 73 -2.34 14.41 -10.27
C GLU A 73 -2.65 13.06 -9.58
N ALA A 74 -1.67 12.49 -8.89
CA ALA A 74 -1.85 11.17 -8.28
C ALA A 74 -2.95 11.19 -7.21
N GLN A 75 -3.88 10.24 -7.32
CA GLN A 75 -4.90 9.99 -6.28
C GLN A 75 -4.30 9.35 -5.03
N PHE A 76 -3.14 8.73 -5.16
CA PHE A 76 -2.38 8.13 -4.09
C PHE A 76 -1.10 8.91 -3.86
N PHE A 77 -0.83 9.20 -2.60
CA PHE A 77 0.42 9.78 -2.15
C PHE A 77 0.88 9.05 -0.90
N TYR A 78 2.18 9.13 -0.64
CA TYR A 78 2.74 8.56 0.57
C TYR A 78 3.52 9.61 1.34
N ILE A 79 3.55 9.41 2.66
CA ILE A 79 4.30 10.21 3.60
C ILE A 79 5.26 9.26 4.31
N LEU A 80 6.50 9.70 4.41
CA LEU A 80 7.51 9.08 5.24
C LEU A 80 7.53 9.85 6.57
N PRO A 81 6.83 9.39 7.62
CA PRO A 81 7.03 9.96 8.95
C PRO A 81 8.53 9.92 9.28
N SER A 82 9.00 10.96 9.99
CA SER A 82 10.40 11.14 10.41
C SER A 82 11.04 9.80 10.75
N ILE A 83 12.08 9.46 10.00
CA ILE A 83 12.86 8.25 10.26
C ILE A 83 13.48 8.42 11.64
N ALA A 84 13.24 7.47 12.54
CA ALA A 84 13.79 7.54 13.88
C ALA A 84 15.33 7.49 13.82
N ASP A 85 15.98 8.18 14.76
CA ASP A 85 17.42 8.09 14.92
C ASP A 85 17.86 6.62 14.95
N PRO A 86 18.91 6.25 14.20
CA PRO A 86 19.32 4.86 14.15
C PRO A 86 19.72 4.39 15.54
N ASN A 87 19.35 3.16 15.86
CA ASN A 87 19.93 2.49 17.01
C ASN A 87 21.40 2.20 16.70
N LYS A 88 22.29 3.09 17.16
CA LYS A 88 23.75 2.99 17.01
C LYS A 88 24.42 2.12 18.10
N THR A 89 23.69 1.16 18.68
CA THR A 89 24.25 0.25 19.73
C THR A 89 25.49 -0.47 19.22
N ASP A 90 25.49 -0.89 17.94
CA ASP A 90 26.66 -1.45 17.28
C ASP A 90 27.28 -0.42 16.30
N PRO A 91 28.58 -0.10 16.41
CA PRO A 91 29.25 0.84 15.51
C PRO A 91 29.40 0.32 14.07
N SER A 92 29.12 -0.96 13.84
CA SER A 92 29.18 -1.62 12.53
C SER A 92 27.81 -1.86 11.88
N LEU A 93 26.72 -1.64 12.60
CA LEU A 93 25.38 -1.89 12.08
C LEU A 93 24.39 -0.93 12.70
N TRP A 94 23.88 -0.02 11.88
CA TRP A 94 22.87 0.96 12.28
C TRP A 94 21.50 0.44 11.86
N GLN A 95 20.56 0.43 12.80
CA GLN A 95 19.18 0.01 12.53
C GLN A 95 18.25 1.21 12.58
N TYR A 96 17.58 1.48 11.46
CA TYR A 96 16.55 2.50 11.35
C TYR A 96 15.17 1.86 11.37
N GLU A 97 14.23 2.44 12.09
CA GLU A 97 12.82 2.13 11.95
C GLU A 97 12.19 3.12 10.99
N VAL A 98 11.70 2.60 9.86
CA VAL A 98 11.06 3.39 8.82
C VAL A 98 9.59 3.01 8.74
N ALA A 99 8.73 4.01 8.62
CA ALA A 99 7.33 3.80 8.31
C ALA A 99 6.97 4.57 7.04
N CYS A 100 6.01 4.03 6.30
CA CYS A 100 5.45 4.64 5.11
C CYS A 100 3.93 4.57 5.23
N GLU A 101 3.30 5.74 5.18
CA GLU A 101 1.85 5.89 5.26
C GLU A 101 1.33 6.33 3.90
N VAL A 102 0.45 5.53 3.32
CA VAL A 102 -0.19 5.80 2.04
C VAL A 102 -1.59 6.31 2.26
N TYR A 103 -1.88 7.41 1.60
CA TYR A 103 -3.15 8.09 1.61
C TYR A 103 -3.79 8.03 0.24
N TYR A 104 -5.11 7.96 0.24
CA TYR A 104 -5.93 8.01 -0.97
C TYR A 104 -6.85 9.22 -0.91
N ILE A 105 -6.85 10.03 -1.96
CA ILE A 105 -7.74 11.18 -2.10
C ILE A 105 -9.04 10.70 -2.73
N LYS A 106 -10.12 10.74 -1.97
CA LYS A 106 -11.48 10.50 -2.48
C LYS A 106 -12.33 11.73 -2.27
N SER A 107 -12.75 12.37 -3.36
CA SER A 107 -13.64 13.55 -3.30
C SER A 107 -13.10 14.69 -2.42
N SER A 108 -11.79 14.98 -2.52
CA SER A 108 -11.08 15.97 -1.69
C SER A 108 -10.95 15.62 -0.21
N ILE A 109 -11.26 14.37 0.18
CA ILE A 109 -11.03 13.85 1.52
C ILE A 109 -9.86 12.87 1.46
N THR A 110 -8.84 13.16 2.26
CA THR A 110 -7.68 12.29 2.44
C THR A 110 -8.01 11.21 3.45
N GLN A 111 -7.91 9.94 3.04
CA GLN A 111 -8.11 8.80 3.95
C GLN A 111 -6.82 7.98 4.06
N PRO A 112 -6.35 7.63 5.28
CA PRO A 112 -5.24 6.71 5.45
C PRO A 112 -5.68 5.33 4.93
N TYR A 113 -4.90 4.78 4.01
CA TYR A 113 -5.27 3.54 3.33
C TYR A 113 -4.37 2.38 3.74
N SER A 114 -3.06 2.58 3.79
CA SER A 114 -2.10 1.53 4.16
C SER A 114 -0.95 2.11 4.94
N LYS A 115 -0.53 1.41 6.00
CA LYS A 115 0.68 1.73 6.75
C LYS A 115 1.60 0.52 6.74
N LEU A 116 2.79 0.72 6.20
CA LEU A 116 3.88 -0.26 6.24
C LEU A 116 4.98 0.26 7.14
N THR A 117 5.52 -0.62 7.96
CA THR A 117 6.68 -0.35 8.80
C THR A 117 7.73 -1.41 8.52
N ALA A 118 8.99 -1.02 8.47
CA ALA A 118 10.11 -1.94 8.35
C ALA A 118 11.33 -1.41 9.10
N SER A 119 12.30 -2.30 9.31
CA SER A 119 13.61 -1.94 9.80
C SER A 119 14.63 -1.99 8.67
N VAL A 120 15.34 -0.89 8.47
CA VAL A 120 16.48 -0.81 7.53
C VAL A 120 17.75 -1.03 8.33
N LEU A 121 18.51 -2.04 7.96
CA LEU A 121 19.88 -2.24 8.47
C LEU A 121 20.85 -1.54 7.53
N TYR A 122 21.76 -0.73 8.06
CA TYR A 122 22.77 0.02 7.32
C TYR A 122 24.15 -0.27 7.92
N ASP A 123 25.12 -0.66 7.10
CA ASP A 123 26.51 -0.86 7.51
C ASP A 123 27.38 0.28 6.96
N PRO A 124 27.90 1.19 7.82
CA PRO A 124 28.76 2.28 7.38
C PRO A 124 30.16 1.82 6.93
N ASN A 125 30.58 0.60 7.27
CA ASN A 125 31.93 0.10 6.98
C ASN A 125 32.01 -0.65 5.64
N GLU A 126 30.88 -0.87 4.96
CA GLU A 126 30.84 -1.60 3.70
C GLU A 126 31.28 -0.70 2.53
N LEU A 127 32.59 -0.68 2.29
CA LEU A 127 33.32 0.24 1.41
C LEU A 127 32.92 0.32 -0.08
N ASN A 128 32.08 -0.59 -0.60
CA ASN A 128 31.81 -0.66 -2.04
C ASN A 128 30.34 -0.51 -2.44
N THR A 129 29.41 -0.66 -1.49
CA THR A 129 27.97 -0.38 -1.62
C THR A 129 27.38 -0.60 -0.23
N PRO A 130 26.87 0.41 0.48
CA PRO A 130 26.22 0.18 1.76
C PRO A 130 25.05 -0.78 1.54
N ARG A 131 25.11 -2.00 2.11
CA ARG A 131 23.97 -2.91 2.06
C ARG A 131 22.90 -2.42 3.01
N THR A 132 21.90 -1.79 2.42
CA THR A 132 20.63 -1.58 3.10
C THR A 132 19.69 -2.73 2.84
N ARG A 133 19.26 -3.40 3.92
CA ARG A 133 18.26 -4.47 3.84
C ARG A 133 17.00 -4.09 4.60
N LEU A 134 15.86 -4.18 3.93
CA LEU A 134 14.54 -4.12 4.56
C LEU A 134 14.27 -5.43 5.30
N THR A 135 14.03 -5.32 6.59
CA THR A 135 13.72 -6.44 7.48
C THR A 135 12.44 -6.14 8.25
N HIS A 136 11.71 -7.18 8.66
CA HIS A 136 10.49 -7.04 9.47
C HIS A 136 9.40 -6.13 8.89
N ILE A 137 9.05 -6.31 7.60
CA ILE A 137 7.93 -5.60 7.00
C ILE A 137 6.64 -6.02 7.72
N ARG A 138 6.04 -5.08 8.45
CA ARG A 138 4.76 -5.25 9.13
C ARG A 138 3.74 -4.31 8.54
N ARG A 139 2.56 -4.85 8.34
CA ARG A 139 1.38 -4.09 7.95
C ARG A 139 0.61 -3.74 9.20
N THR A 140 0.32 -2.46 9.40
CA THR A 140 -0.62 -1.99 10.42
C THR A 140 -1.88 -1.51 9.70
N GLN A 141 -3.04 -2.02 10.13
CA GLN A 141 -4.35 -1.62 9.63
C GLN A 141 -4.94 -0.54 10.52
#